data_AF-A0A6B0X4U8-F1
#
_entry.id   AF-A0A6B0X4U8-F1
#
_cell.length_a   1.000
_cell.length_b   1.000
_cell.length_c   1.000
_cell.angle_alpha   90.00
_cell.angle_beta   90.00
_cell.angle_gamma   90.00
#
_symmetry.space_group_name_H-M   'P 1'
#
loop_
_entity.id
_entity.type
_entity.pdbx_description
1 polymer ?
#
loop_
_entity_poly.entity_id
_entity_poly.type
_entity_poly.pdbx_seq_one_letter_code
_entity_poly.pdbx_strand_id
1 'polypeptide(L)'
;MQEGGYEWDFFEKKDYHRMRWVKDNPQYALLEWSDTRTKLVAIDGQHRLSALKRFWADHEATVHKDFSTWRIPVVIISFRVGTRRTKPPSVLEVVRNIFVYINTQARIVNRARQILLSDESVNAVCAQELIQLSHDNDLLQPEERVSVRLPLLFYDWRGEESEKQRIHAPASVKGVEEICDWFEHYVIGEDFSDDQETALGITPVHYSLKRAFYDEKLNHADSRALRELVREELLPAVSHLLENFTPYRSYVEALHELEREYEDEALSDLARHAFYELRFGTNLAPESIKPKVQEALANIKSKIEEIKKERLHTLVSLDIGMRGVVCAFGSLRRCFYNPEWLAFAEWFTRALNLLYKDEWLDLHSSRRRKFLLHVVEDHNESIVNYRLEDAEHALGAYLQLLVVAYGQPIPEEWTVNWPASKEELLDRLESRILRGYKRECRPRLRPEHPNGGKQLTDAVNREAGKLTGKQLRRFERELEKIEDASKAD
;
A
#
# COMPACT_ATOMS: atom_id res chain seq x y z
N MET A 1 52.96 2.19 3.36
CA MET A 1 54.00 1.18 3.70
C MET A 1 54.71 0.79 2.42
N GLN A 2 56.05 0.71 2.38
CA GLN A 2 56.77 0.21 1.21
C GLN A 2 57.10 -1.27 1.39
N GLU A 3 56.55 -2.12 0.53
CA GLU A 3 56.78 -3.57 0.54
C GLU A 3 56.84 -4.04 -0.91
N GLY A 4 57.93 -4.75 -1.28
CA GLY A 4 58.14 -5.24 -2.65
C GLY A 4 58.32 -4.16 -3.72
N GLY A 5 58.73 -2.93 -3.34
CA GLY A 5 58.92 -1.82 -4.27
C GLY A 5 57.66 -1.01 -4.62
N TYR A 6 56.51 -1.34 -4.01
CA TYR A 6 55.26 -0.62 -4.20
C TYR A 6 54.85 0.15 -2.95
N GLU A 7 54.18 1.29 -3.14
CA GLU A 7 53.59 2.05 -2.05
C GLU A 7 52.15 1.60 -1.79
N TRP A 8 51.92 1.10 -0.58
CA TRP A 8 50.63 0.58 -0.14
C TRP A 8 49.91 1.56 0.77
N ASP A 9 48.62 1.74 0.50
CA ASP A 9 47.63 2.24 1.44
C ASP A 9 46.92 1.09 2.13
N PHE A 10 46.34 1.35 3.29
CA PHE A 10 45.62 0.33 4.04
C PHE A 10 44.51 0.90 4.89
N PHE A 11 43.53 0.04 5.15
CA PHE A 11 42.48 0.20 6.13
C PHE A 11 42.56 -0.98 7.09
N GLU A 12 42.78 -0.70 8.37
CA GLU A 12 42.87 -1.75 9.39
C GLU A 12 41.86 -1.51 10.50
N LYS A 13 41.12 -2.58 10.81
CA LYS A 13 40.40 -2.70 12.07
C LYS A 13 41.14 -3.71 12.95
N LYS A 14 41.91 -3.19 13.91
CA LYS A 14 42.75 -3.96 14.83
C LYS A 14 42.00 -5.20 15.35
N ASP A 15 42.64 -6.36 15.20
CA ASP A 15 42.16 -7.71 15.55
C ASP A 15 41.00 -8.29 14.73
N TYR A 16 40.43 -7.59 13.75
CA TYR A 16 39.34 -8.08 12.91
C TYR A 16 39.78 -8.33 11.47
N HIS A 17 40.16 -7.27 10.76
CA HIS A 17 40.58 -7.36 9.36
C HIS A 17 41.48 -6.21 8.96
N ARG A 18 42.26 -6.43 7.90
CA ARG A 18 43.13 -5.46 7.27
C ARG A 18 43.00 -5.58 5.75
N MET A 19 42.65 -4.48 5.11
CA MET A 19 42.65 -4.35 3.65
C MET A 19 43.82 -3.46 3.26
N ARG A 20 44.67 -3.91 2.35
CA ARG A 20 45.78 -3.12 1.78
C ARG A 20 45.70 -3.10 0.27
N TRP A 21 46.01 -1.96 -0.35
CA TRP A 21 46.02 -1.81 -1.80
C TRP A 21 47.17 -0.93 -2.27
N VAL A 22 47.63 -1.14 -3.49
CA VAL A 22 48.68 -0.31 -4.11
C VAL A 22 48.07 1.04 -4.51
N LYS A 23 48.67 2.16 -4.07
CA LYS A 23 48.11 3.52 -4.24
C LYS A 23 47.67 3.84 -5.67
N ASP A 24 48.51 3.52 -6.64
CA ASP A 24 48.26 3.84 -8.05
C ASP A 24 47.65 2.66 -8.84
N ASN A 25 47.43 1.52 -8.18
CA ASN A 25 46.86 0.33 -8.80
C ASN A 25 45.93 -0.41 -7.82
N PRO A 26 44.77 0.18 -7.47
CA PRO A 26 43.84 -0.37 -6.48
C PRO A 26 43.27 -1.75 -6.86
N GLN A 27 43.39 -2.15 -8.13
CA GLN A 27 43.07 -3.51 -8.59
C GLN A 27 43.96 -4.59 -7.97
N TYR A 28 45.12 -4.23 -7.40
CA TYR A 28 45.97 -5.11 -6.61
C TYR A 28 45.77 -4.81 -5.12
N ALA A 29 44.78 -5.47 -4.55
CA ALA A 29 44.43 -5.37 -3.14
C ALA A 29 44.49 -6.72 -2.44
N LEU A 30 44.77 -6.71 -1.15
CA LEU A 30 44.84 -7.88 -0.30
C LEU A 30 44.00 -7.65 0.96
N LEU A 31 43.11 -8.59 1.25
CA LEU A 31 42.25 -8.58 2.43
C LEU A 31 42.66 -9.73 3.36
N GLU A 32 43.01 -9.40 4.59
CA GLU A 32 43.32 -10.32 5.68
C GLU A 32 42.24 -10.19 6.75
N TRP A 33 41.84 -11.29 7.37
CA TRP A 33 40.88 -11.27 8.47
C TRP A 33 41.18 -12.35 9.51
N SER A 34 40.62 -12.18 10.70
CA SER A 34 40.68 -13.16 11.78
C SER A 34 39.50 -14.13 11.70
N ASP A 35 39.74 -15.41 11.44
CA ASP A 35 38.66 -16.43 11.37
C ASP A 35 37.92 -16.66 12.70
N THR A 36 38.54 -16.26 13.81
CA THR A 36 37.95 -16.36 15.16
C THR A 36 37.08 -15.16 15.50
N ARG A 37 37.41 -13.97 15.00
CA ARG A 37 36.70 -12.71 15.31
C ARG A 37 35.88 -12.15 14.17
N THR A 38 36.02 -12.68 12.96
CA THR A 38 35.31 -12.25 11.76
C THR A 38 34.74 -13.48 11.07
N LYS A 39 33.46 -13.40 10.69
CA LYS A 39 32.79 -14.42 9.88
C LYS A 39 32.51 -13.84 8.52
N LEU A 40 32.98 -14.53 7.48
CA LEU A 40 32.64 -14.22 6.10
C LEU A 40 31.34 -14.93 5.74
N VAL A 41 30.38 -14.17 5.24
CA VAL A 41 29.08 -14.67 4.80
C VAL A 41 28.91 -14.29 3.33
N ALA A 42 28.63 -15.29 2.49
CA ALA A 42 28.24 -15.03 1.11
C ALA A 42 26.77 -14.61 1.08
N ILE A 43 26.50 -13.36 0.67
CA ILE A 43 25.14 -12.80 0.60
C ILE A 43 24.47 -13.22 -0.71
N ASP A 44 25.24 -13.26 -1.80
CA ASP A 44 24.83 -13.71 -3.12
C ASP A 44 26.00 -14.50 -3.78
N GLY A 45 25.68 -15.42 -4.69
CA GLY A 45 26.67 -16.27 -5.36
C GLY A 45 27.14 -17.48 -4.54
N GLN A 46 26.39 -17.93 -3.54
CA GLN A 46 26.74 -19.09 -2.70
C GLN A 46 27.03 -20.37 -3.50
N HIS A 47 26.28 -20.62 -4.58
CA HIS A 47 26.54 -21.76 -5.48
C HIS A 47 27.85 -21.60 -6.24
N ARG A 48 28.19 -20.37 -6.67
CA ARG A 48 29.47 -20.05 -7.32
C ARG A 48 30.63 -20.22 -6.34
N LEU A 49 30.49 -19.72 -5.11
CA LEU A 49 31.48 -19.92 -4.05
C LEU A 49 31.67 -21.40 -3.71
N SER A 50 30.57 -22.17 -3.61
CA SER A 50 30.65 -23.62 -3.38
C SER A 50 31.33 -24.34 -4.54
N ALA A 51 31.07 -23.95 -5.78
CA ALA A 51 31.74 -24.52 -6.95
C ALA A 51 33.24 -24.22 -6.93
N LEU A 52 33.64 -22.98 -6.61
CA LEU A 52 35.04 -22.59 -6.45
C LEU A 52 35.74 -23.36 -5.32
N LYS A 53 35.06 -23.56 -4.18
CA LYS A 53 35.60 -24.37 -3.07
C LYS A 53 35.78 -25.84 -3.45
N ARG A 54 34.80 -26.43 -4.16
CA ARG A 54 34.90 -27.82 -4.66
C ARG A 54 36.05 -27.94 -5.67
N PHE A 55 36.14 -27.00 -6.60
CA PHE A 55 37.22 -26.92 -7.57
C PHE A 55 38.60 -26.77 -6.91
N TRP A 56 38.71 -25.94 -5.86
CA TRP A 56 39.95 -25.76 -5.10
C TRP A 56 40.36 -26.99 -4.28
N ALA A 57 39.39 -27.72 -3.74
CA ALA A 57 39.63 -28.93 -2.95
C ALA A 57 39.98 -30.16 -3.82
N ASP A 58 39.65 -30.12 -5.10
CA ASP A 58 39.95 -31.16 -6.06
C ASP A 58 41.42 -31.11 -6.49
N HIS A 59 42.23 -32.01 -5.93
CA HIS A 59 43.70 -32.03 -6.11
C HIS A 59 44.13 -32.50 -7.51
N GLU A 60 43.21 -32.98 -8.36
CA GLU A 60 43.48 -33.25 -9.77
C GLU A 60 43.18 -32.04 -10.68
N ALA A 61 42.28 -31.15 -10.26
CA ALA A 61 41.94 -29.91 -10.98
C ALA A 61 42.99 -28.80 -10.82
N THR A 62 43.93 -28.94 -9.88
CA THR A 62 45.03 -27.99 -9.64
C THR A 62 46.08 -27.98 -10.77
N VAL A 63 45.94 -28.84 -11.80
CA VAL A 63 46.75 -28.82 -13.03
C VAL A 63 46.18 -27.86 -14.09
N HIS A 64 44.98 -27.28 -13.90
CA HIS A 64 44.43 -26.30 -14.83
C HIS A 64 45.15 -24.95 -14.69
N LYS A 65 46.16 -24.73 -15.55
CA LYS A 65 46.97 -23.51 -15.72
C LYS A 65 46.17 -22.21 -15.86
N ASP A 66 44.87 -22.31 -16.11
CA ASP A 66 44.00 -21.15 -16.37
C ASP A 66 43.31 -20.61 -15.12
N PHE A 67 43.32 -21.30 -13.98
CA PHE A 67 42.64 -20.76 -12.78
C PHE A 67 43.28 -19.46 -12.28
N SER A 68 44.61 -19.34 -12.34
CA SER A 68 45.33 -18.10 -11.99
C SER A 68 45.03 -16.92 -12.92
N THR A 69 44.40 -17.15 -14.07
CA THR A 69 44.02 -16.09 -15.02
C THR A 69 42.55 -15.67 -14.89
N TRP A 70 41.76 -16.39 -14.09
CA TRP A 70 40.36 -16.06 -13.87
C TRP A 70 40.22 -14.74 -13.11
N ARG A 71 39.37 -13.85 -13.65
CA ARG A 71 38.98 -12.61 -12.97
C ARG A 71 37.52 -12.70 -12.58
N ILE A 72 37.27 -12.99 -11.30
CA ILE A 72 35.93 -13.05 -10.74
C ILE A 72 35.68 -11.75 -9.97
N PRO A 73 34.72 -10.90 -10.39
CA PRO A 73 34.38 -9.72 -9.62
C PRO A 73 33.73 -10.15 -8.29
N VAL A 74 34.23 -9.61 -7.19
CA VAL A 74 33.68 -9.83 -5.84
C VAL A 74 33.47 -8.48 -5.18
N VAL A 75 32.29 -8.28 -4.60
CA VAL A 75 32.00 -7.12 -3.75
C VAL A 75 32.05 -7.58 -2.30
N ILE A 76 32.93 -6.98 -1.50
CA ILE A 76 33.07 -7.29 -0.08
C ILE A 76 32.52 -6.11 0.71
N ILE A 77 31.52 -6.38 1.53
CA ILE A 77 30.89 -5.38 2.40
C ILE A 77 31.25 -5.72 3.84
N SER A 78 31.90 -4.80 4.54
CA SER A 78 32.21 -4.93 5.97
C SER A 78 31.17 -4.20 6.80
N PHE A 79 30.38 -4.93 7.58
CA PHE A 79 29.44 -4.35 8.55
C PHE A 79 30.12 -4.20 9.91
N ARG A 80 29.99 -3.01 10.50
CA ARG A 80 30.28 -2.81 11.92
C ARG A 80 28.99 -3.02 12.69
N VAL A 81 28.97 -3.94 13.65
CA VAL A 81 27.92 -3.94 14.68
C VAL A 81 28.14 -2.67 15.49
N GLY A 82 27.34 -1.65 15.21
CA GLY A 82 27.26 -0.46 16.06
C GLY A 82 26.89 -0.88 17.47
N THR A 83 27.57 -0.31 18.46
CA THR A 83 27.15 -0.35 19.88
C THR A 83 25.65 -0.10 19.96
N ARG A 84 24.90 -1.03 20.58
CA ARG A 84 23.43 -1.03 20.83
C ARG A 84 22.64 -0.21 19.81
N ARG A 85 21.99 -0.86 18.84
CA ARG A 85 20.94 -0.23 18.01
C ARG A 85 19.97 0.51 18.94
N THR A 86 20.06 1.84 18.98
CA THR A 86 19.11 2.71 19.70
C THR A 86 17.90 3.03 18.84
N LYS A 87 17.93 2.70 17.55
CA LYS A 87 16.83 2.90 16.61
C LYS A 87 16.38 1.57 16.00
N PRO A 88 15.05 1.34 15.87
CA PRO A 88 14.50 0.25 15.07
C PRO A 88 15.03 0.27 13.63
N PRO A 89 15.11 -0.87 12.95
CA PRO A 89 15.46 -0.92 11.53
C PRO A 89 14.41 -0.16 10.69
N SER A 90 14.87 0.61 9.69
CA SER A 90 13.97 1.20 8.68
C SER A 90 13.23 0.12 7.89
N VAL A 91 12.12 0.47 7.22
CA VAL A 91 11.42 -0.48 6.33
C VAL A 91 12.41 -1.08 5.35
N LEU A 92 13.28 -0.27 4.73
CA LEU A 92 14.35 -0.73 3.84
C LEU A 92 15.35 -1.70 4.51
N GLU A 93 15.68 -1.53 5.79
CA GLU A 93 16.53 -2.47 6.53
C GLU A 93 15.81 -3.79 6.85
N VAL A 94 14.53 -3.73 7.21
CA VAL A 94 13.72 -4.96 7.43
C VAL A 94 13.56 -5.70 6.11
N VAL A 95 13.26 -4.98 5.04
CA VAL A 95 13.18 -5.47 3.66
C VAL A 95 14.51 -6.08 3.20
N ARG A 96 15.66 -5.46 3.54
CA ARG A 96 16.98 -6.05 3.32
C ARG A 96 17.20 -7.34 4.10
N ASN A 97 16.71 -7.45 5.33
CA ASN A 97 16.76 -8.70 6.10
C ASN A 97 15.85 -9.79 5.49
N ILE A 98 14.70 -9.39 4.94
CA ILE A 98 13.81 -10.26 4.18
C ILE A 98 14.53 -10.75 2.91
N PHE A 99 15.26 -9.89 2.20
CA PHE A 99 16.09 -10.27 1.05
C PHE A 99 17.18 -11.28 1.43
N VAL A 100 17.87 -11.06 2.56
CA VAL A 100 18.83 -12.04 3.10
C VAL A 100 18.15 -13.37 3.43
N TYR A 101 16.95 -13.34 4.01
CA TYR A 101 16.17 -14.55 4.30
C TYR A 101 15.72 -15.27 3.00
N ILE A 102 15.29 -14.53 1.99
CA ILE A 102 14.90 -15.06 0.66
C ILE A 102 16.10 -15.76 -0.01
N ASN A 103 17.27 -15.11 -0.02
CA ASN A 103 18.48 -15.68 -0.61
C ASN A 103 19.01 -16.90 0.15
N THR A 104 18.72 -16.99 1.46
CA THR A 104 19.09 -18.15 2.27
C THR A 104 18.05 -19.28 2.21
N GLN A 105 16.78 -19.00 1.91
CA GLN A 105 15.68 -19.99 1.91
C GLN A 105 15.16 -20.37 0.52
N ALA A 106 15.69 -19.80 -0.57
CA ALA A 106 15.31 -20.09 -1.96
C ALA A 106 13.77 -20.15 -2.18
N ARG A 107 13.04 -19.19 -1.58
CA ARG A 107 11.58 -19.08 -1.73
C ARG A 107 11.24 -17.95 -2.70
N ILE A 108 10.22 -18.18 -3.52
CA ILE A 108 9.63 -17.13 -4.36
C ILE A 108 9.12 -16.02 -3.45
N VAL A 109 9.50 -14.79 -3.76
CA VAL A 109 9.11 -13.59 -3.03
C VAL A 109 7.64 -13.31 -3.35
N ASN A 110 6.79 -13.16 -2.34
CA ASN A 110 5.40 -12.78 -2.56
C ASN A 110 5.28 -11.31 -3.00
N ARG A 111 4.12 -10.96 -3.57
CA ARG A 111 3.92 -9.64 -4.19
C ARG A 111 4.05 -8.50 -3.19
N ALA A 112 3.51 -8.63 -1.96
CA ALA A 112 3.73 -7.64 -0.90
C ALA A 112 5.22 -7.31 -0.67
N ARG A 113 6.09 -8.33 -0.62
CA ARG A 113 7.54 -8.12 -0.48
C ARG A 113 8.20 -7.58 -1.76
N GLN A 114 7.73 -7.99 -2.94
CA GLN A 114 8.20 -7.43 -4.21
C GLN A 114 7.91 -5.92 -4.28
N ILE A 115 6.71 -5.50 -3.87
CA ILE A 115 6.34 -4.08 -3.81
C ILE A 115 7.28 -3.33 -2.86
N LEU A 116 7.56 -3.85 -1.67
CA LEU A 116 8.46 -3.19 -0.72
C LEU A 116 9.95 -3.18 -1.14
N LEU A 117 10.33 -4.03 -2.10
CA LEU A 117 11.70 -4.17 -2.62
C LEU A 117 11.93 -3.41 -3.94
N SER A 118 10.86 -3.06 -4.66
CA SER A 118 10.96 -2.53 -6.02
C SER A 118 11.18 -1.02 -5.99
N ASP A 119 12.35 -0.60 -6.48
CA ASP A 119 12.65 0.80 -6.82
C ASP A 119 12.39 1.11 -8.30
N GLU A 120 11.99 0.10 -9.07
CA GLU A 120 11.79 0.15 -10.52
C GLU A 120 10.34 0.45 -10.91
N SER A 121 9.38 0.18 -10.02
CA SER A 121 7.96 0.47 -10.22
C SER A 121 7.57 1.78 -9.54
N VAL A 122 6.91 2.67 -10.28
CA VAL A 122 6.43 3.97 -9.78
C VAL A 122 5.36 3.75 -8.71
N ASN A 123 4.40 2.86 -8.99
CA ASN A 123 3.34 2.51 -8.04
C ASN A 123 3.88 1.89 -6.75
N ALA A 124 4.92 1.05 -6.86
CA ALA A 124 5.58 0.48 -5.68
C ALA A 124 6.26 1.56 -4.83
N VAL A 125 6.94 2.53 -5.46
CA VAL A 125 7.53 3.67 -4.77
C VAL A 125 6.46 4.48 -4.03
N CYS A 126 5.31 4.76 -4.64
CA CYS A 126 4.20 5.46 -3.98
C CYS A 126 3.67 4.71 -2.75
N ALA A 127 3.44 3.40 -2.87
CA ALA A 127 3.00 2.57 -1.74
C ALA A 127 4.03 2.54 -0.60
N GLN A 128 5.32 2.44 -0.95
CA GLN A 128 6.40 2.46 0.04
C GLN A 128 6.48 3.80 0.78
N GLU A 129 6.37 4.93 0.09
CA GLU A 129 6.43 6.25 0.73
C GLU A 129 5.26 6.47 1.72
N LEU A 130 4.06 5.99 1.38
CA LEU A 130 2.92 6.02 2.31
C LEU A 130 3.15 5.15 3.56
N ILE A 131 3.71 3.96 3.39
CA ILE A 131 4.03 3.07 4.52
C ILE A 131 5.19 3.61 5.34
N GLN A 132 6.19 4.21 4.69
CA GLN A 132 7.36 4.81 5.35
C GLN A 132 6.93 5.99 6.22
N LEU A 133 5.95 6.79 5.79
CA LEU A 133 5.39 7.88 6.58
C LEU A 133 4.81 7.38 7.92
N SER A 134 4.09 6.26 7.90
CA SER A 134 3.56 5.60 9.10
C SER A 134 4.66 4.95 9.95
N HIS A 135 5.65 4.32 9.30
CA HIS A 135 6.81 3.76 9.99
C HIS A 135 7.59 4.83 10.75
N ASP A 136 7.92 5.94 10.10
CA ASP A 136 8.68 7.05 10.68
C ASP A 136 7.97 7.63 11.90
N ASN A 137 6.64 7.78 11.82
CA ASN A 137 5.84 8.23 12.96
C ASN A 137 5.89 7.24 14.14
N ASP A 138 5.79 5.94 13.87
CA ASP A 138 5.87 4.90 14.91
C ASP A 138 7.29 4.74 15.52
N LEU A 139 8.33 5.30 14.89
CA LEU A 139 9.68 5.39 15.47
C LEU A 139 9.83 6.51 16.50
N LEU A 140 8.97 7.53 16.45
CA LEU A 140 9.01 8.67 17.37
C LEU A 140 8.62 8.22 18.78
N GLN A 141 9.09 8.97 19.78
CA GLN A 141 8.58 8.79 21.15
C GLN A 141 7.08 9.10 21.17
N PRO A 142 6.28 8.44 22.04
CA PRO A 142 4.82 8.61 22.06
C PRO A 142 4.35 10.07 22.07
N GLU A 143 5.08 10.96 22.76
CA GLU A 143 4.76 12.37 22.91
C GLU A 143 5.06 13.21 21.64
N GLU A 144 5.95 12.70 20.78
CA GLU A 144 6.36 13.34 19.52
C GLU A 144 5.54 12.83 18.32
N ARG A 145 4.75 11.76 18.50
CA ARG A 145 3.93 11.18 17.43
C ARG A 145 2.83 12.13 17.00
N VAL A 146 2.59 12.18 15.70
CA VAL A 146 1.39 12.81 15.14
C VAL A 146 0.21 11.87 15.38
N SER A 147 -0.71 12.26 16.26
CA SER A 147 -1.81 11.40 16.73
C SER A 147 -2.82 11.01 15.64
N VAL A 148 -2.95 11.82 14.59
CA VAL A 148 -3.85 11.53 13.45
C VAL A 148 -3.21 10.64 12.40
N ARG A 149 -1.88 10.46 12.44
CA ARG A 149 -1.14 9.68 11.46
C ARG A 149 -1.54 8.21 11.55
N LEU A 150 -1.77 7.57 10.41
CA LEU A 150 -2.00 6.12 10.38
C LEU A 150 -0.79 5.39 10.99
N PRO A 151 -0.99 4.51 11.98
CA PRO A 151 0.11 3.75 12.58
C PRO A 151 0.53 2.62 11.62
N LEU A 152 1.78 2.15 11.71
CA LEU A 152 2.29 1.11 10.80
C LEU A 152 1.49 -0.20 10.89
N LEU A 153 0.95 -0.51 12.07
CA LEU A 153 0.08 -1.66 12.31
C LEU A 153 -1.24 -1.61 11.53
N PHE A 154 -1.62 -0.46 10.97
CA PHE A 154 -2.75 -0.32 10.05
C PHE A 154 -2.52 -1.12 8.75
N TYR A 155 -1.26 -1.30 8.36
CA TYR A 155 -0.88 -2.01 7.15
C TYR A 155 -0.43 -3.44 7.45
N ASP A 156 -0.91 -4.40 6.67
CA ASP A 156 -0.30 -5.72 6.57
C ASP A 156 0.94 -5.64 5.67
N TRP A 157 2.00 -5.03 6.20
CA TRP A 157 3.24 -4.79 5.48
C TRP A 157 4.22 -5.95 5.50
N ARG A 158 4.05 -6.89 6.43
CA ARG A 158 4.91 -8.07 6.55
C ARG A 158 4.61 -9.11 5.47
N GLY A 159 3.36 -9.15 4.98
CA GLY A 159 2.91 -10.12 3.99
C GLY A 159 3.27 -11.53 4.39
N GLU A 160 2.95 -11.92 5.63
CA GLU A 160 3.25 -13.27 6.12
C GLU A 160 2.38 -14.30 5.41
N GLU A 161 2.98 -15.44 5.07
CA GLU A 161 2.30 -16.55 4.42
C GLU A 161 2.64 -17.85 5.13
N SER A 162 1.61 -18.63 5.44
CA SER A 162 1.73 -20.02 5.88
C SER A 162 0.97 -20.91 4.93
N GLU A 163 1.60 -21.97 4.44
CA GLU A 163 0.98 -22.93 3.51
C GLU A 163 0.34 -22.29 2.25
N LYS A 164 0.91 -21.16 1.78
CA LYS A 164 0.39 -20.32 0.67
C LYS A 164 -0.91 -19.56 0.98
N GLN A 165 -1.36 -19.59 2.24
CA GLN A 165 -2.40 -18.70 2.72
C GLN A 165 -1.76 -17.49 3.39
N ARG A 166 -2.31 -16.31 3.08
CA ARG A 166 -1.90 -15.06 3.70
C ARG A 166 -2.34 -15.05 5.17
N ILE A 167 -1.43 -14.71 6.05
CA ILE A 167 -1.72 -14.43 7.45
C ILE A 167 -1.78 -12.92 7.60
N HIS A 168 -2.99 -12.39 7.76
CA HIS A 168 -3.18 -10.97 8.01
C HIS A 168 -2.68 -10.60 9.41
N ALA A 169 -1.93 -9.50 9.51
CA ALA A 169 -1.62 -8.93 10.81
C ALA A 169 -2.94 -8.54 11.51
N PRO A 170 -3.16 -8.87 12.80
CA PRO A 170 -4.47 -8.68 13.44
C PRO A 170 -4.96 -7.23 13.45
N ALA A 171 -4.05 -6.27 13.58
CA ALA A 171 -4.40 -4.85 13.55
C ALA A 171 -4.53 -4.25 12.15
N SER A 172 -4.17 -5.01 11.11
CA SER A 172 -4.16 -4.49 9.75
C SER A 172 -5.57 -4.30 9.23
N VAL A 173 -5.76 -3.19 8.55
CA VAL A 173 -6.96 -2.86 7.78
C VAL A 173 -6.68 -3.04 6.30
N LYS A 174 -5.46 -2.72 5.85
CA LYS A 174 -5.08 -2.74 4.43
C LYS A 174 -3.76 -3.45 4.18
N GLY A 175 -3.68 -4.19 3.08
CA GLY A 175 -2.43 -4.82 2.63
C GLY A 175 -1.62 -3.90 1.74
N VAL A 176 -0.29 -4.07 1.70
CA VAL A 176 0.61 -3.33 0.77
C VAL A 176 0.17 -3.45 -0.68
N GLU A 177 -0.25 -4.66 -1.05
CA GLU A 177 -0.75 -4.98 -2.40
C GLU A 177 -1.96 -4.13 -2.76
N GLU A 178 -2.91 -3.98 -1.84
CA GLU A 178 -4.10 -3.16 -2.07
C GLU A 178 -3.76 -1.67 -2.17
N ILE A 179 -2.83 -1.18 -1.34
CA ILE A 179 -2.32 0.20 -1.45
C ILE A 179 -1.66 0.44 -2.81
N CYS A 180 -0.85 -0.50 -3.28
CA CYS A 180 -0.24 -0.42 -4.61
C CYS A 180 -1.29 -0.42 -5.72
N ASP A 181 -2.29 -1.31 -5.62
CA ASP A 181 -3.41 -1.38 -6.58
C ASP A 181 -4.21 -0.07 -6.62
N TRP A 182 -4.33 0.63 -5.48
CA TRP A 182 -4.99 1.93 -5.45
C TRP A 182 -4.24 2.97 -6.26
N PHE A 183 -2.91 3.05 -6.13
CA PHE A 183 -2.11 3.97 -6.94
C PHE A 183 -2.23 3.62 -8.43
N GLU A 184 -2.08 2.34 -8.76
CA GLU A 184 -2.09 1.85 -10.15
C GLU A 184 -3.45 2.06 -10.83
N HIS A 185 -4.55 1.69 -10.19
CA HIS A 185 -5.85 1.68 -10.86
C HIS A 185 -6.69 2.93 -10.63
N TYR A 186 -6.43 3.68 -9.56
CA TYR A 186 -7.38 4.71 -9.12
C TYR A 186 -6.78 6.09 -8.99
N VAL A 187 -5.52 6.22 -8.57
CA VAL A 187 -4.94 7.53 -8.22
C VAL A 187 -4.04 8.08 -9.34
N ILE A 188 -3.06 7.29 -9.79
CA ILE A 188 -2.04 7.78 -10.73
C ILE A 188 -2.02 7.00 -12.04
N GLY A 189 -2.30 5.70 -12.08
CA GLY A 189 -2.28 4.93 -13.32
C GLY A 189 -1.16 3.88 -13.38
N GLU A 190 -1.14 3.12 -14.48
CA GLU A 190 -0.12 2.10 -14.74
C GLU A 190 1.28 2.72 -14.84
N ASP A 191 2.30 1.93 -14.48
CA ASP A 191 3.69 2.35 -14.50
C ASP A 191 4.08 2.93 -15.87
N PHE A 192 4.63 4.15 -15.86
CA PHE A 192 5.10 4.90 -17.01
C PHE A 192 4.02 5.33 -18.02
N SER A 193 2.74 5.19 -17.69
CA SER A 193 1.65 5.68 -18.55
C SER A 193 1.56 7.21 -18.60
N ASP A 194 0.99 7.74 -19.68
CA ASP A 194 0.73 9.18 -19.84
C ASP A 194 -0.17 9.73 -18.72
N ASP A 195 -1.11 8.91 -18.26
CA ASP A 195 -1.98 9.22 -17.12
C ASP A 195 -1.16 9.38 -15.83
N GLN A 196 -0.22 8.46 -15.57
CA GLN A 196 0.68 8.51 -14.41
C GLN A 196 1.63 9.70 -14.46
N GLU A 197 2.16 10.00 -15.65
CA GLU A 197 2.99 11.18 -15.86
C GLU A 197 2.22 12.47 -15.53
N THR A 198 1.00 12.58 -16.06
CA THR A 198 0.11 13.72 -15.84
C THR A 198 -0.29 13.85 -14.37
N ALA A 199 -0.66 12.73 -13.73
CA ALA A 199 -1.11 12.71 -12.34
C ALA A 199 -0.01 13.18 -11.37
N LEU A 200 1.24 12.81 -11.65
CA LEU A 200 2.42 13.21 -10.88
C LEU A 200 2.95 14.61 -11.24
N GLY A 201 2.37 15.29 -12.24
CA GLY A 201 2.82 16.62 -12.66
C GLY A 201 4.22 16.63 -13.27
N ILE A 202 4.65 15.52 -13.88
CA ILE A 202 5.98 15.42 -14.50
C ILE A 202 5.98 16.26 -15.79
N THR A 203 6.51 17.48 -15.69
CA THR A 203 6.71 18.36 -16.84
C THR A 203 8.13 18.26 -17.43
N PRO A 204 8.43 18.86 -18.60
CA PRO A 204 9.77 18.85 -19.19
C PRO A 204 10.89 19.43 -18.32
N VAL A 205 10.58 20.17 -17.26
CA VAL A 205 11.58 20.65 -16.29
C VAL A 205 12.18 19.50 -15.47
N HIS A 206 11.42 18.42 -15.28
CA HIS A 206 11.87 17.18 -14.64
C HIS A 206 12.59 16.28 -15.66
N TYR A 207 13.61 16.80 -16.35
CA TYR A 207 14.23 16.15 -17.50
C TYR A 207 14.61 14.67 -17.25
N SER A 208 15.13 14.35 -16.06
CA SER A 208 15.50 12.98 -15.70
C SER A 208 14.29 12.05 -15.59
N LEU A 209 13.22 12.48 -14.90
CA LEU A 209 11.99 11.71 -14.76
C LEU A 209 11.23 11.59 -16.09
N LYS A 210 11.17 12.68 -16.88
CA LYS A 210 10.54 12.65 -18.20
C LYS A 210 11.23 11.64 -19.13
N ARG A 211 12.56 11.56 -19.06
CA ARG A 211 13.32 10.53 -19.77
C ARG A 211 13.05 9.13 -19.22
N ALA A 212 12.99 8.96 -17.91
CA ALA A 212 12.68 7.66 -17.28
C ALA A 212 11.30 7.13 -17.69
N PHE A 213 10.29 8.01 -17.81
CA PHE A 213 8.97 7.65 -18.33
C PHE A 213 9.02 7.26 -19.80
N TYR A 214 9.76 8.00 -20.64
CA TYR A 214 9.96 7.63 -22.04
C TYR A 214 10.72 6.30 -22.22
N ASP A 215 11.73 6.05 -21.39
CA ASP A 215 12.54 4.84 -21.40
C ASP A 215 11.88 3.68 -20.62
N GLU A 216 10.69 3.89 -20.03
CA GLU A 216 9.94 2.97 -19.17
C GLU A 216 10.80 2.31 -18.08
N LYS A 217 11.69 3.10 -17.47
CA LYS A 217 12.70 2.59 -16.54
C LYS A 217 13.20 3.63 -15.56
N LEU A 218 13.12 3.30 -14.26
CA LEU A 218 13.76 4.07 -13.20
C LEU A 218 15.18 3.57 -12.92
N ASN A 219 16.17 4.45 -12.98
CA ASN A 219 17.46 4.20 -12.35
C ASN A 219 17.47 4.74 -10.89
N HIS A 220 18.56 4.52 -10.15
CA HIS A 220 18.65 4.96 -8.75
C HIS A 220 18.51 6.49 -8.57
N ALA A 221 18.99 7.30 -9.51
CA ALA A 221 18.82 8.75 -9.43
C ALA A 221 17.37 9.16 -9.69
N ASP A 222 16.74 8.57 -10.70
CA ASP A 222 15.34 8.83 -11.05
C ASP A 222 14.39 8.36 -9.94
N SER A 223 14.62 7.18 -9.37
CA SER A 223 13.84 6.68 -8.23
C SER A 223 13.90 7.63 -7.02
N ARG A 224 15.07 8.24 -6.73
CA ARG A 224 15.16 9.27 -5.67
C ARG A 224 14.38 10.53 -6.01
N ALA A 225 14.51 11.05 -7.23
CA ALA A 225 13.77 12.23 -7.67
C ALA A 225 12.26 11.97 -7.65
N LEU A 226 11.82 10.77 -8.03
CA LEU A 226 10.44 10.34 -7.95
C LEU A 226 9.94 10.31 -6.51
N ARG A 227 10.72 9.77 -5.57
CA ARG A 227 10.35 9.75 -4.14
C ARG A 227 10.18 11.16 -3.58
N GLU A 228 11.07 12.08 -3.94
CA GLU A 228 10.95 13.50 -3.55
C GLU A 228 9.65 14.10 -4.09
N LEU A 229 9.39 13.95 -5.39
CA LEU A 229 8.16 14.40 -6.04
C LEU A 229 6.90 13.81 -5.37
N VAL A 230 6.89 12.50 -5.10
CA VAL A 230 5.76 11.82 -4.45
C VAL A 230 5.53 12.37 -3.05
N ARG A 231 6.59 12.61 -2.26
CA ARG A 231 6.48 13.15 -0.89
C ARG A 231 5.94 14.57 -0.87
N GLU A 232 6.32 15.39 -1.83
CA GLU A 232 5.95 16.80 -1.88
C GLU A 232 4.54 16.99 -2.44
N GLU A 233 4.19 16.30 -3.53
CA GLU A 233 2.98 16.58 -4.29
C GLU A 233 1.81 15.63 -3.95
N LEU A 234 2.06 14.32 -3.93
CA LEU A 234 1.00 13.31 -3.91
C LEU A 234 0.69 12.79 -2.50
N LEU A 235 1.72 12.48 -1.74
CA LEU A 235 1.62 11.85 -0.44
C LEU A 235 0.83 12.68 0.59
N PRO A 236 0.95 14.03 0.66
CA PRO A 236 0.15 14.82 1.58
C PRO A 236 -1.35 14.64 1.34
N ALA A 237 -1.79 14.52 0.09
CA ALA A 237 -3.18 14.37 -0.27
C ALA A 237 -3.74 12.98 0.06
N VAL A 238 -3.02 11.92 -0.32
CA VAL A 238 -3.44 10.54 -0.03
C VAL A 238 -3.44 10.28 1.48
N SER A 239 -2.41 10.76 2.19
CA SER A 239 -2.37 10.66 3.66
C SER A 239 -3.50 11.46 4.31
N HIS A 240 -3.78 12.68 3.85
CA HIS A 240 -4.90 13.48 4.34
C HIS A 240 -6.22 12.72 4.21
N LEU A 241 -6.51 12.14 3.04
CA LEU A 241 -7.73 11.35 2.81
C LEU A 241 -7.87 10.22 3.82
N LEU A 242 -6.82 9.41 4.00
CA LEU A 242 -6.88 8.24 4.87
C LEU A 242 -6.93 8.61 6.35
N GLU A 243 -6.24 9.67 6.76
CA GLU A 243 -6.13 10.10 8.16
C GLU A 243 -7.34 10.91 8.64
N ASN A 244 -8.05 11.56 7.71
CA ASN A 244 -9.19 12.41 8.03
C ASN A 244 -10.53 11.81 7.61
N PHE A 245 -10.55 10.67 6.92
CA PHE A 245 -11.78 9.92 6.71
C PHE A 245 -12.28 9.35 8.05
N THR A 246 -13.46 9.79 8.48
CA THR A 246 -14.03 9.56 9.83
C THR A 246 -13.88 8.14 10.37
N PRO A 247 -14.25 7.06 9.66
CA PRO A 247 -14.11 5.70 10.19
C PRO A 247 -12.65 5.32 10.46
N TYR A 248 -11.73 5.71 9.58
CA TYR A 248 -10.30 5.44 9.75
C TYR A 248 -9.70 6.27 10.89
N ARG A 249 -10.03 7.55 10.94
CA ARG A 249 -9.63 8.44 12.01
C ARG A 249 -10.09 7.92 13.37
N SER A 250 -11.37 7.55 13.49
CA SER A 250 -11.94 7.01 14.73
C SER A 250 -11.31 5.68 15.14
N TYR A 251 -10.99 4.82 14.17
CA TYR A 251 -10.24 3.58 14.43
C TYR A 251 -8.83 3.89 14.96
N VAL A 252 -8.09 4.81 14.35
CA VAL A 252 -6.73 5.19 14.78
C VAL A 252 -6.72 5.87 16.15
N GLU A 253 -7.67 6.77 16.41
CA GLU A 253 -7.82 7.40 17.73
C GLU A 253 -8.04 6.35 18.82
N ALA A 254 -8.92 5.37 18.58
CA ALA A 254 -9.17 4.27 19.51
C ALA A 254 -7.94 3.35 19.71
N LEU A 255 -7.13 3.13 18.67
CA LEU A 255 -5.87 2.38 18.80
C LEU A 255 -4.84 3.12 19.66
N HIS A 256 -4.73 4.44 19.51
CA HIS A 256 -3.84 5.26 20.33
C HIS A 256 -4.33 5.35 21.78
N GLU A 257 -5.64 5.39 22.01
CA GLU A 257 -6.21 5.27 23.35
C GLU A 257 -5.86 3.92 23.98
N LEU A 258 -6.05 2.83 23.25
CA LEU A 258 -5.68 1.49 23.69
C LEU A 258 -4.19 1.39 24.03
N GLU A 259 -3.30 1.96 23.22
CA GLU A 259 -1.86 1.97 23.52
C GLU A 259 -1.56 2.71 24.83
N ARG A 260 -2.14 3.90 25.03
CA ARG A 260 -1.96 4.68 26.27
C ARG A 260 -2.46 3.93 27.50
N GLU A 261 -3.63 3.31 27.44
CA GLU A 261 -4.18 2.52 28.55
C GLU A 261 -3.20 1.43 29.01
N TYR A 262 -2.60 0.71 28.05
CA TYR A 262 -1.65 -0.36 28.35
C TYR A 262 -0.26 0.14 28.79
N GLU A 263 0.13 1.34 28.38
CA GLU A 263 1.39 1.97 28.80
C GLU A 263 1.32 2.57 30.21
N ASP A 264 0.15 3.07 30.63
CA ASP A 264 -0.11 3.65 31.96
C ASP A 264 -0.31 2.58 33.05
N GLU A 265 -0.69 1.36 32.69
CA GLU A 265 -0.85 0.24 33.61
C GLU A 265 0.50 -0.37 34.05
N ALA A 266 0.50 -1.12 35.17
CA ALA A 266 1.68 -1.84 35.71
C ALA A 266 2.32 -2.89 34.75
N LEU A 267 1.78 -3.02 33.53
CA LEU A 267 2.25 -3.87 32.44
C LEU A 267 3.06 -3.10 31.38
N SER A 268 3.36 -1.81 31.61
CA SER A 268 4.06 -0.89 30.69
C SER A 268 5.14 -1.54 29.82
N ASP A 269 6.12 -2.23 30.41
CA ASP A 269 7.21 -2.85 29.62
C ASP A 269 6.76 -4.04 28.77
N LEU A 270 5.83 -4.87 29.27
CA LEU A 270 5.27 -6.00 28.52
C LEU A 270 4.40 -5.53 27.36
N ALA A 271 3.56 -4.52 27.61
CA ALA A 271 2.71 -3.89 26.63
C ALA A 271 3.54 -3.26 25.51
N ARG A 272 4.59 -2.50 25.85
CA ARG A 272 5.50 -1.90 24.88
C ARG A 272 6.14 -2.95 23.97
N HIS A 273 6.60 -4.07 24.54
CA HIS A 273 7.12 -5.18 23.74
C HIS A 273 6.06 -5.82 22.84
N ALA A 274 4.82 -5.96 23.32
CA ALA A 274 3.72 -6.51 22.53
C ALA A 274 3.30 -5.59 21.36
N PHE A 275 3.14 -4.28 21.60
CA PHE A 275 2.87 -3.30 20.53
C PHE A 275 4.03 -3.21 19.53
N TYR A 276 5.27 -3.29 20.02
CA TYR A 276 6.43 -3.33 19.16
C TYR A 276 6.43 -4.60 18.27
N GLU A 277 6.04 -5.76 18.81
CA GLU A 277 5.86 -6.97 18.01
C GLU A 277 4.70 -6.85 16.99
N LEU A 278 3.59 -6.21 17.35
CA LEU A 278 2.49 -5.98 16.42
C LEU A 278 2.92 -5.14 15.20
N ARG A 279 3.64 -4.04 15.46
CA ARG A 279 4.13 -3.12 14.44
C ARG A 279 5.26 -3.71 13.60
N PHE A 280 6.25 -4.30 14.26
CA PHE A 280 7.53 -4.66 13.65
C PHE A 280 7.75 -6.17 13.46
N GLY A 281 6.81 -7.00 13.90
CA GLY A 281 6.85 -8.48 13.80
C GLY A 281 7.87 -9.16 14.71
N THR A 282 8.64 -8.40 15.48
CA THR A 282 9.64 -8.90 16.43
C THR A 282 9.68 -8.01 17.65
N ASN A 283 10.12 -8.53 18.79
CA ASN A 283 10.41 -7.72 19.98
C ASN A 283 11.79 -8.11 20.55
N LEU A 284 12.39 -7.20 21.32
CA LEU A 284 13.70 -7.40 21.96
C LEU A 284 13.59 -7.85 23.42
N ALA A 285 12.45 -8.40 23.83
CA ALA A 285 12.22 -8.81 25.20
C ALA A 285 13.14 -9.98 25.59
N PRO A 286 13.73 -9.97 26.80
CA PRO A 286 14.48 -11.11 27.32
C PRO A 286 13.65 -12.40 27.31
N GLU A 287 14.32 -13.55 27.11
CA GLU A 287 13.67 -14.87 27.04
C GLU A 287 12.77 -15.15 28.27
N SER A 288 13.18 -14.65 29.43
CA SER A 288 12.45 -14.81 30.69
C SER A 288 11.07 -14.15 30.73
N ILE A 289 10.81 -13.15 29.88
CA ILE A 289 9.53 -12.42 29.85
C ILE A 289 8.72 -12.67 28.57
N LYS A 290 9.28 -13.36 27.57
CA LYS A 290 8.59 -13.66 26.31
C LYS A 290 7.21 -14.32 26.48
N PRO A 291 7.01 -15.31 27.37
CA PRO A 291 5.67 -15.89 27.56
C PRO A 291 4.62 -14.85 27.99
N LYS A 292 5.00 -13.91 28.85
CA LYS A 292 4.12 -12.82 29.31
C LYS A 292 3.86 -11.79 28.22
N VAL A 293 4.87 -11.49 27.39
CA VAL A 293 4.70 -10.61 26.21
C VAL A 293 3.70 -11.24 25.23
N GLN A 294 3.77 -12.55 25.01
CA GLN A 294 2.82 -13.26 24.12
C GLN A 294 1.40 -13.28 24.67
N GLU A 295 1.23 -13.38 25.99
CA GLU A 295 -0.08 -13.23 26.65
C GLU A 295 -0.63 -11.80 26.47
N ALA A 296 0.18 -10.77 26.74
CA ALA A 296 -0.21 -9.38 26.50
C ALA A 296 -0.56 -9.13 25.03
N LEU A 297 0.24 -9.67 24.11
CA LEU A 297 0.00 -9.61 22.66
C LEU A 297 -1.35 -10.22 22.27
N ALA A 298 -1.71 -11.38 22.81
CA ALA A 298 -3.00 -12.01 22.54
C ALA A 298 -4.18 -11.16 23.03
N ASN A 299 -4.05 -10.59 24.23
CA ASN A 299 -5.07 -9.70 24.80
C ASN A 299 -5.25 -8.42 23.98
N ILE A 300 -4.14 -7.78 23.58
CA ILE A 300 -4.17 -6.57 22.74
C ILE A 300 -4.80 -6.89 21.38
N LYS A 301 -4.43 -8.01 20.75
CA LYS A 301 -5.03 -8.44 19.46
C LYS A 301 -6.56 -8.58 19.57
N SER A 302 -7.06 -9.18 20.65
CA SER A 302 -8.50 -9.32 20.87
C SER A 302 -9.21 -7.96 20.95
N LYS A 303 -8.65 -7.02 21.73
CA LYS A 303 -9.20 -5.66 21.84
C LYS A 303 -9.17 -4.90 20.52
N ILE A 304 -8.10 -5.05 19.73
CA ILE A 304 -8.01 -4.41 18.41
C ILE A 304 -9.11 -4.94 17.46
N GLU A 305 -9.39 -6.24 17.47
CA GLU A 305 -10.47 -6.82 16.67
C GLU A 305 -11.86 -6.31 17.09
N GLU A 306 -12.06 -6.05 18.39
CA GLU A 306 -13.29 -5.41 18.90
C GLU A 306 -13.40 -3.96 18.41
N ILE A 307 -12.34 -3.17 18.56
CA ILE A 307 -12.27 -1.78 18.05
C ILE A 307 -12.53 -1.74 16.54
N LYS A 308 -11.94 -2.66 15.78
CA LYS A 308 -12.13 -2.75 14.32
C LYS A 308 -13.60 -2.94 13.97
N LYS A 309 -14.31 -3.84 14.65
CA LYS A 309 -15.74 -4.11 14.45
C LYS A 309 -16.63 -2.94 14.88
N GLU A 310 -16.25 -2.23 15.94
CA GLU A 310 -17.01 -1.08 16.45
C GLU A 310 -16.84 0.16 15.57
N ARG A 311 -15.61 0.46 15.15
CA ARG A 311 -15.27 1.73 14.50
C ARG A 311 -15.36 1.69 12.98
N LEU A 312 -15.11 0.53 12.35
CA LEU A 312 -15.19 0.38 10.90
C LEU A 312 -16.53 -0.24 10.51
N HIS A 313 -17.41 0.56 9.90
CA HIS A 313 -18.66 0.07 9.34
C HIS A 313 -18.40 -1.02 8.28
N THR A 314 -19.36 -1.94 8.12
CA THR A 314 -19.21 -3.15 7.32
C THR A 314 -18.65 -2.87 5.92
N LEU A 315 -19.15 -1.87 5.20
CA LEU A 315 -18.66 -1.57 3.85
C LEU A 315 -17.22 -1.07 3.82
N VAL A 316 -16.84 -0.18 4.75
CA VAL A 316 -15.48 0.39 4.82
C VAL A 316 -14.45 -0.66 5.26
N SER A 317 -14.89 -1.63 6.07
CA SER A 317 -14.06 -2.77 6.47
C SER A 317 -13.76 -3.76 5.34
N LEU A 318 -14.56 -3.73 4.26
CA LEU A 318 -14.36 -4.55 3.06
C LEU A 318 -13.49 -3.81 2.05
N ASP A 319 -12.72 -4.55 1.26
CA ASP A 319 -11.89 -4.00 0.18
C ASP A 319 -12.70 -3.13 -0.78
N ILE A 320 -13.89 -3.58 -1.16
CA ILE A 320 -14.74 -2.87 -2.11
C ILE A 320 -15.10 -1.45 -1.66
N GLY A 321 -15.30 -1.22 -0.35
CA GLY A 321 -15.70 0.08 0.17
C GLY A 321 -14.62 1.13 -0.11
N MET A 322 -13.40 0.85 0.32
CA MET A 322 -12.28 1.77 0.13
C MET A 322 -11.77 1.83 -1.31
N ARG A 323 -11.86 0.73 -2.08
CA ARG A 323 -11.63 0.81 -3.53
C ARG A 323 -12.59 1.79 -4.19
N GLY A 324 -13.87 1.79 -3.81
CA GLY A 324 -14.84 2.78 -4.27
C GLY A 324 -14.46 4.21 -3.89
N VAL A 325 -14.05 4.43 -2.64
CA VAL A 325 -13.61 5.75 -2.14
C VAL A 325 -12.41 6.26 -2.91
N VAL A 326 -11.35 5.46 -3.05
CA VAL A 326 -10.10 5.87 -3.71
C VAL A 326 -10.28 6.00 -5.22
N CYS A 327 -11.10 5.13 -5.83
CA CYS A 327 -11.52 5.27 -7.23
C CYS A 327 -12.26 6.60 -7.47
N ALA A 328 -13.19 6.95 -6.59
CA ALA A 328 -13.89 8.23 -6.67
C ALA A 328 -12.93 9.41 -6.47
N PHE A 329 -12.01 9.32 -5.51
CA PHE A 329 -11.00 10.34 -5.24
C PHE A 329 -10.15 10.65 -6.49
N GLY A 330 -9.46 9.66 -7.05
CA GLY A 330 -8.57 9.91 -8.18
C GLY A 330 -9.32 10.18 -9.50
N SER A 331 -10.46 9.53 -9.74
CA SER A 331 -11.26 9.80 -10.95
C SER A 331 -11.85 11.21 -10.95
N LEU A 332 -12.38 11.66 -9.81
CA LEU A 332 -13.00 12.97 -9.73
C LEU A 332 -11.98 14.10 -9.83
N ARG A 333 -10.76 13.90 -9.29
CA ARG A 333 -9.65 14.86 -9.49
C ARG A 333 -9.39 15.13 -10.96
N ARG A 334 -9.45 14.09 -11.81
CA ARG A 334 -9.26 14.20 -13.27
C ARG A 334 -10.39 14.98 -13.96
N CYS A 335 -11.57 15.08 -13.35
CA CYS A 335 -12.67 15.89 -13.89
C CYS A 335 -12.46 17.39 -13.63
N PHE A 336 -11.64 17.76 -12.65
CA PHE A 336 -11.33 19.14 -12.30
C PHE A 336 -10.03 19.58 -12.97
N TYR A 337 -10.00 20.80 -13.49
CA TYR A 337 -8.80 21.37 -14.09
C TYR A 337 -7.80 21.83 -13.01
N ASN A 338 -6.64 21.18 -12.95
CA ASN A 338 -5.48 21.54 -12.13
C ASN A 338 -5.72 21.83 -10.64
N PRO A 339 -6.56 21.06 -9.90
CA PRO A 339 -6.57 21.23 -8.46
C PRO A 339 -5.25 20.70 -7.87
N GLU A 340 -4.67 21.48 -6.96
CA GLU A 340 -3.58 20.99 -6.12
C GLU A 340 -4.06 19.77 -5.34
N TRP A 341 -3.21 18.74 -5.27
CA TRP A 341 -3.56 17.45 -4.69
C TRP A 341 -4.10 17.58 -3.25
N LEU A 342 -3.43 18.37 -2.41
CA LEU A 342 -3.83 18.52 -1.01
C LEU A 342 -5.16 19.28 -0.86
N ALA A 343 -5.31 20.41 -1.55
CA ALA A 343 -6.56 21.18 -1.54
C ALA A 343 -7.75 20.33 -2.03
N PHE A 344 -7.54 19.51 -3.07
CA PHE A 344 -8.54 18.56 -3.54
C PHE A 344 -8.89 17.50 -2.47
N ALA A 345 -7.89 16.94 -1.80
CA ALA A 345 -8.10 15.95 -0.74
C ALA A 345 -8.88 16.52 0.46
N GLU A 346 -8.60 17.75 0.87
CA GLU A 346 -9.34 18.42 1.95
C GLU A 346 -10.82 18.61 1.58
N TRP A 347 -11.10 19.10 0.37
CA TRP A 347 -12.45 19.24 -0.14
C TRP A 347 -13.18 17.89 -0.23
N PHE A 348 -12.53 16.90 -0.85
CA PHE A 348 -13.10 15.57 -1.05
C PHE A 348 -13.40 14.89 0.29
N THR A 349 -12.47 14.94 1.23
CA THR A 349 -12.60 14.27 2.53
C THR A 349 -13.68 14.91 3.39
N ARG A 350 -13.84 16.24 3.31
CA ARG A 350 -14.96 16.94 3.96
C ARG A 350 -16.31 16.44 3.44
N ALA A 351 -16.50 16.40 2.13
CA ALA A 351 -17.73 15.92 1.51
C ALA A 351 -17.97 14.42 1.80
N LEU A 352 -16.91 13.61 1.77
CA LEU A 352 -16.94 12.19 2.12
C LEU A 352 -17.36 11.96 3.58
N ASN A 353 -16.93 12.82 4.51
CA ASN A 353 -17.35 12.73 5.90
C ASN A 353 -18.83 13.10 6.09
N LEU A 354 -19.34 14.08 5.34
CA LEU A 354 -20.77 14.42 5.34
C LEU A 354 -21.62 13.26 4.80
N LEU A 355 -21.26 12.67 3.66
CA LEU A 355 -22.01 11.54 3.12
C LEU A 355 -21.94 10.31 4.03
N TYR A 356 -20.80 10.08 4.70
CA TYR A 356 -20.66 8.99 5.67
C TYR A 356 -21.58 9.20 6.88
N LYS A 357 -21.61 10.42 7.42
CA LYS A 357 -22.50 10.82 8.52
C LYS A 357 -23.98 10.65 8.14
N ASP A 358 -24.32 10.89 6.88
CA ASP A 358 -25.67 10.71 6.33
C ASP A 358 -25.99 9.26 5.90
N GLU A 359 -25.16 8.30 6.34
CA GLU A 359 -25.33 6.85 6.21
C GLU A 359 -25.33 6.35 4.75
N TRP A 360 -24.74 7.09 3.80
CA TRP A 360 -24.70 6.67 2.39
C TRP A 360 -23.82 5.44 2.12
N LEU A 361 -22.93 5.10 3.06
CA LEU A 361 -22.07 3.92 3.02
C LEU A 361 -22.51 2.82 4.00
N ASP A 362 -23.66 2.97 4.65
CA ASP A 362 -24.15 1.99 5.62
C ASP A 362 -25.06 0.94 4.96
N LEU A 363 -24.62 -0.32 5.01
CA LEU A 363 -25.38 -1.48 4.50
C LEU A 363 -26.57 -1.84 5.40
N HIS A 364 -26.62 -1.35 6.64
CA HIS A 364 -27.72 -1.62 7.58
C HIS A 364 -28.78 -0.50 7.57
N SER A 365 -28.48 0.66 6.96
CA SER A 365 -29.40 1.79 6.91
C SER A 365 -30.62 1.48 6.01
N SER A 366 -31.78 1.30 6.63
CA SER A 366 -33.05 1.10 5.89
C SER A 366 -33.36 2.22 4.88
N ARG A 367 -32.83 3.43 5.10
CA ARG A 367 -33.08 4.59 4.24
C ARG A 367 -32.22 4.56 2.98
N ARG A 368 -30.92 4.29 3.14
CA ARG A 368 -29.90 4.44 2.08
C ARG A 368 -29.49 3.14 1.41
N ARG A 369 -29.61 1.99 2.10
CA ARG A 369 -29.27 0.65 1.56
C ARG A 369 -29.87 0.37 0.18
N LYS A 370 -31.11 0.80 -0.07
CA LYS A 370 -31.79 0.64 -1.37
C LYS A 370 -31.05 1.25 -2.57
N PHE A 371 -30.11 2.19 -2.34
CA PHE A 371 -29.28 2.79 -3.37
C PHE A 371 -27.98 2.01 -3.61
N LEU A 372 -27.57 1.20 -2.63
CA LEU A 372 -26.42 0.29 -2.71
C LEU A 372 -26.77 -1.05 -3.39
N LEU A 373 -28.07 -1.36 -3.52
CA LEU A 373 -28.56 -2.52 -4.28
C LEU A 373 -28.10 -2.46 -5.75
N HIS A 374 -27.46 -3.53 -6.18
CA HIS A 374 -26.75 -3.77 -7.45
C HIS A 374 -25.52 -2.87 -7.69
N VAL A 375 -25.19 -1.97 -6.76
CA VAL A 375 -23.96 -1.17 -6.73
C VAL A 375 -22.88 -1.84 -5.89
N VAL A 376 -23.26 -2.37 -4.72
CA VAL A 376 -22.37 -3.06 -3.77
C VAL A 376 -22.87 -4.45 -3.44
N GLU A 377 -24.17 -4.62 -3.22
CA GLU A 377 -24.80 -5.91 -2.93
C GLU A 377 -25.79 -6.33 -4.02
N ASP A 378 -26.06 -7.62 -4.17
CA ASP A 378 -27.16 -8.09 -5.01
C ASP A 378 -28.46 -8.28 -4.21
N HIS A 379 -29.49 -8.81 -4.87
CA HIS A 379 -30.80 -9.09 -4.28
C HIS A 379 -30.79 -10.20 -3.21
N ASN A 380 -29.66 -10.91 -3.04
CA ASN A 380 -29.45 -11.91 -1.98
C ASN A 380 -28.52 -11.38 -0.89
N GLU A 381 -28.34 -10.05 -0.82
CA GLU A 381 -27.45 -9.40 0.16
C GLU A 381 -25.98 -9.83 0.03
N SER A 382 -25.62 -10.44 -1.11
CA SER A 382 -24.25 -10.85 -1.40
C SER A 382 -23.51 -9.68 -2.02
N ILE A 383 -22.34 -9.36 -1.48
CA ILE A 383 -21.47 -8.34 -2.06
C ILE A 383 -21.06 -8.77 -3.47
N VAL A 384 -21.15 -7.84 -4.41
CA VAL A 384 -20.75 -7.98 -5.80
C VAL A 384 -19.66 -6.97 -6.13
N ASN A 385 -19.09 -7.02 -7.33
CA ASN A 385 -18.20 -5.95 -7.85
C ASN A 385 -16.83 -5.89 -7.16
N TYR A 386 -16.30 -7.04 -6.76
CA TYR A 386 -15.01 -7.18 -6.06
C TYR A 386 -13.76 -6.95 -6.93
N ARG A 387 -13.91 -6.90 -8.25
CA ARG A 387 -12.74 -6.72 -9.14
C ARG A 387 -12.29 -5.27 -9.15
N LEU A 388 -11.01 -5.04 -9.40
CA LEU A 388 -10.45 -3.69 -9.39
C LEU A 388 -11.14 -2.80 -10.44
N GLU A 389 -11.40 -3.35 -11.62
CA GLU A 389 -12.09 -2.67 -12.73
C GLU A 389 -13.59 -2.42 -12.48
N ASP A 390 -14.22 -3.15 -11.54
CA ASP A 390 -15.64 -2.96 -11.26
C ASP A 390 -15.90 -1.65 -10.48
N ALA A 391 -14.90 -1.15 -9.73
CA ALA A 391 -15.06 0.01 -8.85
C ALA A 391 -15.49 1.27 -9.62
N GLU A 392 -14.88 1.55 -10.78
CA GLU A 392 -15.16 2.73 -11.60
C GLU A 392 -16.61 2.79 -12.09
N HIS A 393 -17.20 1.64 -12.40
CA HIS A 393 -18.56 1.54 -12.90
C HIS A 393 -19.62 1.27 -11.81
N ALA A 394 -19.21 1.15 -10.56
CA ALA A 394 -20.09 0.80 -9.45
C ALA A 394 -19.98 1.82 -8.31
N LEU A 395 -19.38 1.43 -7.18
CA LEU A 395 -19.30 2.27 -5.99
C LEU A 395 -18.49 3.56 -6.24
N GLY A 396 -17.48 3.53 -7.11
CA GLY A 396 -16.72 4.70 -7.51
C GLY A 396 -17.59 5.75 -8.21
N ALA A 397 -18.34 5.38 -9.25
CA ALA A 397 -19.27 6.32 -9.91
C ALA A 397 -20.35 6.85 -8.97
N TYR A 398 -20.90 5.97 -8.13
CA TYR A 398 -21.87 6.33 -7.11
C TYR A 398 -21.34 7.38 -6.12
N LEU A 399 -20.12 7.18 -5.63
CA LEU A 399 -19.48 8.10 -4.68
C LEU A 399 -19.06 9.41 -5.32
N GLN A 400 -18.63 9.42 -6.58
CA GLN A 400 -18.33 10.67 -7.30
C GLN A 400 -19.56 11.59 -7.35
N LEU A 401 -20.73 11.03 -7.69
CA LEU A 401 -21.99 11.78 -7.73
C LEU A 401 -22.36 12.36 -6.35
N LEU A 402 -22.22 11.57 -5.29
CA LEU A 402 -22.52 12.01 -3.92
C LEU A 402 -21.52 13.04 -3.40
N VAL A 403 -20.21 12.81 -3.59
CA VAL A 403 -19.16 13.72 -3.14
C VAL A 403 -19.33 15.09 -3.77
N VAL A 404 -19.64 15.18 -5.07
CA VAL A 404 -19.88 16.48 -5.70
C VAL A 404 -21.16 17.15 -5.18
N ALA A 405 -22.20 16.39 -4.88
CA ALA A 405 -23.43 16.95 -4.30
C ALA A 405 -23.18 17.53 -2.90
N TYR A 406 -22.45 16.83 -2.04
CA TYR A 406 -22.07 17.29 -0.68
C TYR A 406 -20.92 18.32 -0.69
N GLY A 407 -20.13 18.36 -1.76
CA GLY A 407 -18.96 19.22 -1.89
C GLY A 407 -19.28 20.61 -2.45
N GLN A 408 -20.55 21.02 -2.50
CA GLN A 408 -20.91 22.36 -2.95
C GLN A 408 -20.63 23.42 -1.85
N PRO A 409 -20.26 24.66 -2.23
CA PRO A 409 -19.84 25.05 -3.58
C PRO A 409 -18.46 24.47 -3.95
N ILE A 410 -18.30 24.08 -5.21
CA ILE A 410 -16.98 23.74 -5.76
C ILE A 410 -16.16 25.03 -5.87
N PRO A 411 -14.86 25.03 -5.51
CA PRO A 411 -13.99 26.19 -5.69
C PRO A 411 -14.05 26.75 -7.12
N GLU A 412 -14.17 28.07 -7.27
CA GLU A 412 -14.37 28.73 -8.57
C GLU A 412 -13.19 28.53 -9.53
N GLU A 413 -11.99 28.40 -8.99
CA GLU A 413 -10.77 28.12 -9.72
C GLU A 413 -10.73 26.71 -10.34
N TRP A 414 -11.54 25.77 -9.85
CA TRP A 414 -11.63 24.42 -10.38
C TRP A 414 -12.66 24.38 -11.51
N THR A 415 -12.23 24.71 -12.72
CA THR A 415 -13.11 24.58 -13.88
C THR A 415 -13.52 23.12 -14.08
N VAL A 416 -14.82 22.88 -14.24
CA VAL A 416 -15.39 21.54 -14.39
C VAL A 416 -16.54 21.58 -15.40
N ASN A 417 -16.57 20.63 -16.33
CA ASN A 417 -17.76 20.38 -17.14
C ASN A 417 -18.68 19.40 -16.39
N TRP A 418 -19.13 19.82 -15.21
CA TRP A 418 -19.87 18.94 -14.30
C TRP A 418 -21.14 18.33 -14.93
N PRO A 419 -21.94 19.06 -15.74
CA PRO A 419 -23.11 18.46 -16.38
C PRO A 419 -22.76 17.25 -17.25
N ALA A 420 -21.70 17.33 -18.07
CA ALA A 420 -21.27 16.22 -18.92
C ALA A 420 -20.70 15.05 -18.09
N SER A 421 -19.86 15.35 -17.10
CA SER A 421 -19.31 14.34 -16.20
C SER A 421 -20.41 13.64 -15.38
N LYS A 422 -21.43 14.38 -14.92
CA LYS A 422 -22.59 13.84 -14.19
C LYS A 422 -23.39 12.86 -15.05
N GLU A 423 -23.66 13.21 -16.31
CA GLU A 423 -24.37 12.33 -17.26
C GLU A 423 -23.57 11.03 -17.50
N GLU A 424 -22.27 11.14 -17.75
CA GLU A 424 -21.41 9.97 -17.95
C GLU A 424 -21.36 9.05 -16.72
N LEU A 425 -21.28 9.63 -15.51
CA LEU A 425 -21.29 8.87 -14.26
C LEU A 425 -22.63 8.16 -14.04
N LEU A 426 -23.75 8.81 -14.38
CA LEU A 426 -25.08 8.21 -14.30
C LEU A 426 -25.22 7.05 -15.29
N ASP A 427 -24.71 7.17 -16.52
CA ASP A 427 -24.71 6.10 -17.53
C ASP A 427 -23.90 4.87 -17.07
N ARG A 428 -22.71 5.11 -16.50
CA ARG A 428 -21.86 4.05 -15.93
C ARG A 428 -22.61 3.30 -14.81
N LEU A 429 -23.24 4.05 -13.91
CA LEU A 429 -24.02 3.51 -12.80
C LEU A 429 -25.27 2.76 -13.30
N GLU A 430 -25.96 3.31 -14.30
CA GLU A 430 -27.12 2.67 -14.96
C GLU A 430 -26.75 1.31 -15.52
N SER A 431 -25.66 1.23 -16.28
CA SER A 431 -25.17 -0.01 -16.87
C SER A 431 -24.89 -1.08 -15.80
N ARG A 432 -24.36 -0.69 -14.64
CA ARG A 432 -24.11 -1.61 -13.52
C ARG A 432 -25.40 -2.09 -12.85
N ILE A 433 -26.28 -1.16 -12.48
CA ILE A 433 -27.56 -1.47 -11.82
C ILE A 433 -28.43 -2.35 -12.74
N LEU A 434 -28.48 -2.02 -14.04
CA LEU A 434 -29.20 -2.79 -15.05
C LEU A 434 -28.70 -4.24 -15.12
N ARG A 435 -27.38 -4.46 -15.10
CA ARG A 435 -26.81 -5.82 -15.06
C ARG A 435 -27.27 -6.60 -13.83
N GLY A 436 -27.34 -5.95 -12.66
CA GLY A 436 -27.84 -6.56 -11.43
C GLY A 436 -29.31 -6.95 -11.52
N TYR A 437 -30.19 -6.04 -11.92
CA TYR A 437 -31.62 -6.35 -12.09
C TYR A 437 -31.89 -7.38 -13.17
N LYS A 438 -31.08 -7.47 -14.24
CA LYS A 438 -31.19 -8.55 -15.23
C LYS A 438 -30.97 -9.93 -14.58
N ARG A 439 -30.02 -10.04 -13.65
CA ARG A 439 -29.76 -11.29 -12.90
C ARG A 439 -30.91 -11.63 -11.95
N GLU A 440 -31.49 -10.63 -11.29
CA GLU A 440 -32.64 -10.78 -10.38
C GLU A 440 -33.93 -11.17 -11.13
N CYS A 441 -34.23 -10.49 -12.24
CA CYS A 441 -35.49 -10.69 -12.97
C CYS A 441 -35.51 -12.01 -13.76
N ARG A 442 -34.36 -12.50 -14.22
CA ARG A 442 -34.31 -13.67 -15.11
C ARG A 442 -34.85 -14.96 -14.46
N PRO A 443 -34.49 -15.33 -13.22
CA PRO A 443 -35.11 -16.46 -12.53
C PRO A 443 -36.63 -16.28 -12.34
N ARG A 444 -37.08 -15.08 -11.97
CA ARG A 444 -38.50 -14.76 -11.75
C ARG A 444 -39.36 -14.90 -13.01
N LEU A 445 -38.82 -14.48 -14.16
CA LEU A 445 -39.54 -14.49 -15.45
C LEU A 445 -39.40 -15.81 -16.23
N ARG A 446 -38.50 -16.71 -15.81
CA ARG A 446 -38.28 -18.00 -16.48
C ARG A 446 -39.53 -18.90 -16.50
N PRO A 447 -40.36 -18.98 -15.44
CA PRO A 447 -41.62 -19.75 -15.47
C PRO A 447 -42.65 -19.22 -16.47
N GLU A 448 -42.69 -17.90 -16.69
CA GLU A 448 -43.61 -17.24 -17.65
C GLU A 448 -43.15 -17.42 -19.11
N HIS A 449 -41.86 -17.69 -19.32
CA HIS A 449 -41.24 -17.89 -20.62
C HIS A 449 -40.46 -19.22 -20.68
N PRO A 450 -41.13 -20.39 -20.62
CA PRO A 450 -40.48 -21.69 -20.49
C PRO A 450 -39.57 -22.05 -21.66
N ASN A 451 -39.89 -21.56 -22.86
CA ASN A 451 -39.07 -21.76 -24.06
C ASN A 451 -37.79 -20.90 -24.08
N GLY A 452 -37.63 -19.98 -23.12
CA GLY A 452 -36.46 -19.12 -23.00
C GLY A 452 -36.20 -18.23 -24.23
N GLY A 453 -34.94 -18.10 -24.61
CA GLY A 453 -34.52 -17.41 -25.83
C GLY A 453 -34.76 -15.90 -25.85
N LYS A 454 -35.13 -15.38 -27.03
CA LYS A 454 -35.32 -13.94 -27.27
C LYS A 454 -36.45 -13.34 -26.44
N GLN A 455 -37.59 -14.04 -26.33
CA GLN A 455 -38.76 -13.57 -25.56
C GLN A 455 -38.42 -13.35 -24.08
N LEU A 456 -37.73 -14.31 -23.43
CA LEU A 456 -37.26 -14.15 -22.06
C LEU A 456 -36.26 -12.99 -21.94
N THR A 457 -35.35 -12.84 -22.89
CA THR A 457 -34.33 -11.80 -22.86
C THR A 457 -34.94 -10.40 -22.99
N ASP A 458 -35.91 -10.23 -23.89
CA ASP A 458 -36.64 -8.97 -24.08
C ASP A 458 -37.50 -8.62 -22.84
N ALA A 459 -38.16 -9.61 -22.24
CA ALA A 459 -38.91 -9.44 -21.00
C ALA A 459 -38.00 -9.04 -19.83
N VAL A 460 -36.87 -9.72 -19.66
CA VAL A 460 -35.84 -9.40 -18.65
C VAL A 460 -35.29 -7.99 -18.85
N ASN A 461 -34.93 -7.62 -20.08
CA ASN A 461 -34.41 -6.27 -20.39
C ASN A 461 -35.44 -5.18 -20.05
N ARG A 462 -36.71 -5.39 -20.42
CA ARG A 462 -37.80 -4.44 -20.15
C ARG A 462 -38.03 -4.22 -18.65
N GLU A 463 -38.16 -5.32 -17.91
CA GLU A 463 -38.44 -5.25 -16.46
C GLU A 463 -37.22 -4.71 -15.69
N ALA A 464 -36.02 -5.17 -16.01
CA ALA A 464 -34.79 -4.66 -15.40
C ALA A 464 -34.58 -3.17 -15.70
N GLY A 465 -34.85 -2.71 -16.93
CA GLY A 465 -34.77 -1.29 -17.30
C GLY A 465 -35.77 -0.44 -16.51
N LYS A 466 -37.01 -0.93 -16.31
CA LYS A 466 -38.01 -0.25 -15.48
C LYS A 466 -37.56 -0.10 -14.02
N LEU A 467 -36.99 -1.14 -13.43
CA LEU A 467 -36.47 -1.11 -12.05
C LEU A 467 -35.25 -0.20 -11.93
N THR A 468 -34.32 -0.29 -12.87
CA THR A 468 -33.12 0.56 -12.95
C THR A 468 -33.50 2.04 -13.01
N GLY A 469 -34.34 2.44 -13.97
CA GLY A 469 -34.78 3.83 -14.09
C GLY A 469 -35.58 4.32 -12.88
N LYS A 470 -36.29 3.44 -12.16
CA LYS A 470 -36.96 3.79 -10.90
C LYS A 470 -35.95 4.06 -9.77
N GLN A 471 -34.88 3.29 -9.68
CA GLN A 471 -33.80 3.50 -8.70
C GLN A 471 -33.03 4.79 -9.00
N LEU A 472 -32.59 4.99 -10.25
CA LEU A 472 -31.83 6.18 -10.65
C LEU A 472 -32.62 7.48 -10.46
N ARG A 473 -33.88 7.57 -10.92
CA ARG A 473 -34.73 8.76 -10.67
C ARG A 473 -34.98 9.04 -9.17
N ARG A 474 -34.87 8.03 -8.31
CA ARG A 474 -34.93 8.23 -6.85
C ARG A 474 -33.61 8.75 -6.32
N PHE A 475 -32.50 8.25 -6.86
CA PHE A 475 -31.16 8.67 -6.48
C PHE A 475 -30.88 10.11 -6.92
N GLU A 476 -31.16 10.45 -8.18
CA GLU A 476 -31.04 11.82 -8.72
C GLU A 476 -31.81 12.85 -7.90
N ARG A 477 -33.06 12.55 -7.53
CA ARG A 477 -33.85 13.43 -6.65
C ARG A 477 -33.26 13.60 -5.25
N GLU A 478 -32.49 12.64 -4.76
CA GLU A 478 -31.77 12.81 -3.49
C GLU A 478 -30.50 13.63 -3.71
N LEU A 479 -29.80 13.47 -4.83
CA LEU A 479 -28.67 14.33 -5.21
C LEU A 479 -29.11 15.79 -5.32
N GLU A 480 -30.20 16.07 -6.03
CA GLU A 480 -30.77 17.43 -6.15
C GLU A 480 -31.07 18.05 -4.78
N LYS A 481 -31.68 17.29 -3.87
CA LYS A 481 -31.95 17.77 -2.50
C LYS A 481 -30.67 18.09 -1.72
N ILE A 482 -29.63 17.28 -1.89
CA ILE A 482 -28.33 17.51 -1.24
C ILE A 482 -27.67 18.75 -1.85
N GLU A 483 -27.69 18.89 -3.17
CA GLU A 483 -27.15 20.05 -3.89
C GLU A 483 -27.87 21.35 -3.47
N ASP A 484 -29.20 21.30 -3.33
CA ASP A 484 -30.00 22.46 -2.90
C ASP A 484 -29.74 22.84 -1.44
N ALA A 485 -29.60 21.85 -0.54
CA ALA A 485 -29.28 22.09 0.86
C ALA A 485 -27.86 22.67 1.02
N SER A 486 -26.88 22.13 0.29
CA SER A 486 -25.47 22.55 0.39
C SER A 486 -25.22 23.94 -0.19
N LYS A 487 -26.14 24.48 -1.01
CA LYS A 487 -26.08 25.87 -1.51
C LYS A 487 -26.71 26.88 -0.55
N ALA A 488 -27.48 26.42 0.43
CA ALA A 488 -28.19 27.27 1.38
C ALA A 488 -27.36 27.57 2.65
N ASP A 489 -26.40 26.70 2.97
CA ASP A 489 -25.39 26.85 4.02
C ASP A 489 -24.17 27.64 3.51
#